data_AF-A0A256YQ14-F1
#
_entry.id   AF-A0A256YQ14-F1
#
_cell.length_a   1.000
_cell.length_b   1.000
_cell.length_c   1.000
_cell.angle_alpha   90.00
_cell.angle_beta   90.00
_cell.angle_gamma   90.00
#
_symmetry.space_group_name_H-M   'P 1'
#
loop_
_entity.id
_entity.type
_entity.pdbx_description
1 polymer ?
#
loop_
_entity_poly.entity_id
_entity_poly.type
_entity_poly.pdbx_seq_one_letter_code
_entity_poly.pdbx_strand_id
1 'polypeptide(L)'
;MMKTKNWKQIIVLAGCILGGIVAGIIITAYHFGKAEGRIFPVAILTIAVGASIAGILKYLVDKRRGINNTTTSKLTLAVSLCVIVGLLIGTSISYHYFFKSRVIPSSWQFTKIEPTEEAVEKIMLYENGKQEIIDLKSEEGKGMTSLLTRKLHEVNLQARCVFSEQDIREIKQRDRVVELIFKKPIDITISQWVEPEERYHIFTDERGYRILENVKNGLFILEDNLGDGLEAHILVGHEIEERVGYTCWAINIKEEGKPELDKSWINEVNRLMK
;
A
#
# COMPACT_ATOMS: atom_id res chain seq x y z
N MET A 1 44.09 45.22 23.16
CA MET A 1 44.67 43.86 23.08
C MET A 1 43.72 42.87 23.77
N MET A 2 42.70 42.37 23.06
CA MET A 2 41.67 41.49 23.66
C MET A 2 41.75 40.09 23.05
N LYS A 3 42.41 39.21 23.82
CA LYS A 3 42.44 37.73 23.80
C LYS A 3 41.77 37.02 22.62
N THR A 4 42.61 36.44 21.78
CA THR A 4 42.41 35.34 20.82
C THR A 4 41.80 34.05 21.40
N LYS A 5 41.26 34.07 22.64
CA LYS A 5 40.92 32.87 23.43
C LYS A 5 39.62 32.17 22.98
N ASN A 6 38.73 32.86 22.26
CA ASN A 6 37.43 32.30 21.83
C ASN A 6 37.36 31.90 20.34
N TRP A 7 38.37 32.19 19.54
CA TRP A 7 38.35 31.86 18.10
C TRP A 7 38.45 30.36 17.87
N LYS A 8 39.29 29.67 18.66
CA LYS A 8 39.41 28.21 18.62
C LYS A 8 38.10 27.50 18.99
N GLN A 9 37.34 28.02 19.96
CA GLN A 9 36.05 27.44 20.36
C GLN A 9 34.98 27.57 19.27
N ILE A 10 34.96 28.69 18.55
CA ILE A 10 34.02 28.91 17.45
C ILE A 10 34.35 28.02 16.25
N ILE A 11 35.64 27.86 15.91
CA ILE A 11 36.07 26.93 14.85
C ILE A 11 35.73 25.49 15.22
N VAL A 12 35.97 25.08 16.47
CA VAL A 12 35.62 23.73 16.93
C VAL A 12 34.11 23.50 16.86
N LEU A 13 33.30 24.47 17.28
CA LEU A 13 31.84 24.35 17.21
C LEU A 13 31.33 24.27 15.76
N ALA A 14 31.85 25.11 14.86
CA ALA A 14 31.51 25.07 13.44
C ALA A 14 31.95 23.75 12.79
N GLY A 15 33.13 23.24 13.14
CA GLY A 15 33.63 21.94 12.70
C GLY A 15 32.77 20.78 13.19
N CYS A 16 32.29 20.81 14.43
CA CYS A 16 31.38 19.80 14.97
C CYS A 16 30.01 19.83 14.29
N ILE A 17 29.47 21.01 13.97
CA ILE A 17 28.19 21.15 13.26
C ILE A 17 28.31 20.66 11.82
N LEU A 18 29.36 21.08 11.10
CA LEU A 18 29.63 20.62 9.73
C LEU A 18 29.90 19.10 9.70
N GLY A 19 30.68 18.59 10.65
CA GLY A 19 30.94 17.16 10.81
C GLY A 19 29.66 16.36 11.08
N GLY A 20 28.78 16.86 11.94
CA GLY A 20 27.48 16.24 12.22
C GLY A 20 26.55 16.23 11.01
N ILE A 21 26.53 17.30 10.22
CA ILE A 21 25.75 17.38 8.97
C ILE A 21 26.29 16.40 7.93
N VAL A 22 27.61 16.36 7.72
CA VAL A 22 28.24 15.47 6.74
C VAL A 22 28.10 14.00 7.15
N ALA A 23 28.32 13.67 8.42
CA ALA A 23 28.11 12.32 8.93
C ALA A 23 26.63 11.89 8.84
N GLY A 24 25.70 12.80 9.14
CA GLY A 24 24.27 12.56 8.96
C GLY A 24 23.91 12.25 7.51
N ILE A 25 24.42 13.05 6.56
CA ILE A 25 24.22 12.84 5.12
C ILE A 25 24.82 11.49 4.68
N ILE A 26 26.00 11.11 5.15
CA ILE A 26 26.65 9.84 4.78
C ILE A 26 25.92 8.63 5.39
N ILE A 27 25.51 8.69 6.65
CA ILE A 27 24.75 7.61 7.31
C ILE A 27 23.38 7.45 6.65
N THR A 28 22.71 8.56 6.34
CA THR A 28 21.47 8.55 5.56
C THR A 28 21.73 7.99 4.16
N ALA A 29 22.74 8.45 3.42
CA ALA A 29 23.04 7.91 2.09
C ALA A 29 23.39 6.41 2.11
N TYR A 30 24.10 5.93 3.14
CA TYR A 30 24.46 4.52 3.31
C TYR A 30 23.24 3.63 3.63
N HIS A 31 22.32 4.10 4.48
CA HIS A 31 21.07 3.37 4.75
C HIS A 31 20.03 3.49 3.62
N PHE A 32 20.04 4.59 2.86
CA PHE A 32 19.04 4.91 1.83
C PHE A 32 19.49 4.60 0.40
N GLY A 33 20.73 4.16 0.15
CA GLY A 33 21.15 3.58 -1.14
C GLY A 33 20.35 2.35 -1.57
N LYS A 34 19.46 1.84 -0.70
CA LYS A 34 18.49 0.78 -0.96
C LYS A 34 17.07 1.27 -1.34
N ALA A 35 16.79 2.58 -1.31
CA ALA A 35 15.45 3.12 -1.49
C ALA A 35 15.37 4.03 -2.73
N GLU A 36 14.98 3.45 -3.86
CA GLU A 36 14.72 4.16 -5.11
C GLU A 36 13.54 5.16 -4.93
N GLY A 37 13.80 6.46 -5.10
CA GLY A 37 12.77 7.46 -5.41
C GLY A 37 12.35 8.48 -4.33
N ARG A 38 12.70 8.32 -3.05
CA ARG A 38 12.29 9.28 -1.97
C ARG A 38 13.28 10.43 -1.72
N ILE A 39 14.00 10.84 -2.77
CA ILE A 39 15.21 11.69 -2.67
C ILE A 39 14.88 13.17 -2.40
N PHE A 40 13.66 13.64 -2.71
CA PHE A 40 13.34 15.06 -2.73
C PHE A 40 12.91 15.69 -1.37
N PRO A 41 12.07 15.06 -0.54
CA PRO A 41 11.52 15.74 0.64
C PRO A 41 12.54 15.89 1.79
N VAL A 42 13.40 14.90 2.01
CA VAL A 42 14.31 14.85 3.17
C VAL A 42 15.48 15.82 2.98
N ALA A 43 16.06 15.88 1.79
CA ALA A 43 17.15 16.81 1.48
C ALA A 43 16.72 18.28 1.64
N ILE A 44 15.50 18.62 1.20
CA ILE A 44 14.92 19.95 1.37
C ILE A 44 14.74 20.29 2.86
N LEU A 45 14.29 19.32 3.66
CA LEU A 45 14.06 19.50 5.10
C LEU A 45 15.38 19.74 5.85
N THR A 46 16.44 18.99 5.52
CA THR A 46 17.77 19.16 6.14
C THR A 46 18.38 20.52 5.79
N ILE A 47 18.26 20.97 4.53
CA ILE A 47 18.75 22.28 4.09
C ILE A 47 17.98 23.42 4.78
N ALA A 48 16.65 23.30 4.87
CA ALA A 48 15.80 24.31 5.51
C ALA A 48 16.09 24.47 7.02
N VAL A 49 16.31 23.36 7.72
CA VAL A 49 16.67 23.37 9.16
C VAL A 49 18.08 23.96 9.35
N GLY A 50 19.05 23.57 8.51
CA GLY A 50 20.42 24.10 8.57
C GLY A 50 20.46 25.62 8.35
N ALA A 51 19.75 26.12 7.35
CA ALA A 51 19.65 27.55 7.07
C ALA A 51 18.96 28.32 8.23
N SER A 52 17.93 27.74 8.82
CA SER A 52 17.20 28.34 9.96
C SER A 52 18.08 28.49 11.19
N ILE A 53 18.87 27.46 11.52
CA ILE A 53 19.83 27.47 12.65
C ILE A 53 20.94 28.50 12.41
N ALA A 54 21.48 28.58 11.17
CA ALA A 54 22.49 29.56 10.82
C ALA A 54 21.99 31.01 10.97
N GLY A 55 20.73 31.28 10.60
CA GLY A 55 20.09 32.58 10.80
C GLY A 55 19.95 32.97 12.28
N ILE A 56 19.55 32.02 13.14
CA ILE A 56 19.43 32.23 14.59
C ILE A 56 20.80 32.50 15.23
N LEU A 57 21.83 31.73 14.86
CA LEU A 57 23.19 31.92 15.36
C LEU A 57 23.75 33.30 14.98
N LYS A 58 23.52 33.73 13.74
CA LYS A 58 23.92 35.06 13.26
C LYS A 58 23.24 36.18 14.06
N TYR A 59 21.93 36.06 14.29
CA TYR A 59 21.18 37.01 15.14
C TYR A 59 21.78 37.14 16.55
N LEU A 60 22.10 36.01 17.20
CA LEU A 60 22.66 36.00 18.55
C LEU A 60 24.07 36.63 18.59
N VAL A 61 24.89 36.40 17.57
CA VAL A 61 26.22 37.00 17.43
C VAL A 61 26.14 38.51 17.23
N ASP A 62 25.26 38.97 16.34
CA ASP A 62 25.08 40.39 16.04
C ASP A 62 24.54 41.16 17.26
N LYS A 63 23.60 40.55 17.99
CA LYS A 63 23.08 41.09 19.27
C LYS A 63 24.17 41.21 20.34
N ARG A 64 25.07 40.23 20.44
CA ARG A 64 26.20 40.26 21.41
C ARG A 64 27.25 41.30 21.06
N ARG A 65 27.41 41.65 19.79
CA ARG A 65 28.36 42.65 19.29
C ARG A 65 27.82 44.08 19.32
N GLY A 66 26.57 44.30 19.73
CA GLY A 66 25.95 45.63 19.77
C GLY A 66 25.72 46.26 18.38
N ILE A 67 25.64 45.43 17.34
CA ILE A 67 25.42 45.90 15.96
C ILE A 67 23.94 46.25 15.80
N ASN A 68 23.62 47.56 15.77
CA ASN A 68 22.24 48.08 15.74
C ASN A 68 21.55 47.99 14.36
N ASN A 69 21.68 46.87 13.65
CA ASN A 69 20.74 46.51 12.56
C ASN A 69 19.56 45.73 13.17
N THR A 70 18.82 46.39 14.04
CA THR A 70 17.73 45.79 14.84
C THR A 70 16.57 45.31 13.98
N THR A 71 16.37 45.85 12.78
CA THR A 71 15.25 45.47 11.90
C THR A 71 15.55 44.17 11.13
N THR A 72 16.71 44.07 10.49
CA THR A 72 17.10 42.89 9.68
C THR A 72 17.34 41.64 10.53
N SER A 73 17.92 41.83 11.72
CA SER A 73 18.25 40.73 12.63
C SER A 73 16.99 40.16 13.29
N LYS A 74 16.04 41.01 13.71
CA LYS A 74 14.72 40.58 14.21
C LYS A 74 13.88 39.91 13.13
N LEU A 75 13.91 40.42 11.89
CA LEU A 75 13.21 39.82 10.76
C LEU A 75 13.76 38.41 10.44
N THR A 76 15.08 38.25 10.46
CA THR A 76 15.73 36.94 10.24
C THR A 76 15.33 35.93 11.32
N LEU A 77 15.30 36.35 12.59
CA LEU A 77 14.85 35.50 13.70
C LEU A 77 13.37 35.10 13.56
N ALA A 78 12.50 36.05 13.23
CA ALA A 78 11.08 35.80 13.03
C ALA A 78 10.83 34.82 11.88
N VAL A 79 11.51 35.00 10.74
CA VAL A 79 11.42 34.09 9.58
C VAL A 79 11.91 32.69 9.95
N SER A 80 13.06 32.54 10.63
CA SER A 80 13.55 31.23 11.08
C SER A 80 12.58 30.52 12.04
N LEU A 81 11.98 31.26 12.98
CA LEU A 81 10.98 30.69 13.89
C LEU A 81 9.71 30.25 13.16
N CYS A 82 9.21 31.05 12.22
CA CYS A 82 8.05 30.70 11.39
C CYS A 82 8.30 29.43 10.56
N VAL A 83 9.50 29.26 10.01
CA VAL A 83 9.88 28.04 9.26
C VAL A 83 9.90 26.82 10.18
N ILE A 84 10.46 26.93 11.39
CA ILE A 84 10.47 25.83 12.36
C ILE A 84 9.05 25.44 12.79
N VAL A 85 8.21 26.43 13.11
CA VAL A 85 6.81 26.18 13.51
C VAL A 85 6.02 25.56 12.36
N GLY A 86 6.18 26.05 11.12
CA GLY A 86 5.56 25.48 9.94
C GLY A 86 5.98 24.03 9.68
N LEU A 87 7.26 23.70 9.87
CA LEU A 87 7.77 22.33 9.75
C LEU A 87 7.20 21.42 10.85
N LEU A 88 7.15 21.87 12.10
CA LEU A 88 6.59 21.09 13.22
C LEU A 88 5.09 20.80 13.05
N ILE A 89 4.32 21.80 12.59
CA ILE A 89 2.89 21.63 12.31
C ILE A 89 2.70 20.72 11.11
N GLY A 90 3.46 20.92 10.02
CA GLY A 90 3.40 20.08 8.83
C GLY A 90 3.73 18.61 9.12
N THR A 91 4.77 18.33 9.92
CA THR A 91 5.10 16.95 10.32
C THR A 91 4.04 16.37 11.25
N SER A 92 3.42 17.17 12.11
CA SER A 92 2.38 16.70 13.05
C SER A 92 1.06 16.39 12.34
N ILE A 93 0.67 17.20 11.36
CA ILE A 93 -0.51 16.97 10.52
C ILE A 93 -0.27 15.79 9.60
N SER A 94 0.89 15.70 8.95
CA SER A 94 1.25 14.52 8.14
C SER A 94 1.28 13.26 8.98
N TYR A 95 1.83 13.30 10.20
CA TYR A 95 1.79 12.15 11.12
C TYR A 95 0.35 11.81 11.52
N HIS A 96 -0.49 12.80 11.85
CA HIS A 96 -1.90 12.54 12.18
C HIS A 96 -2.71 12.02 10.99
N TYR A 97 -2.53 12.53 9.78
CA TYR A 97 -3.26 12.04 8.61
C TYR A 97 -2.74 10.69 8.11
N PHE A 98 -1.44 10.39 8.23
CA PHE A 98 -0.89 9.09 7.83
C PHE A 98 -1.00 8.00 8.90
N PHE A 99 -0.96 8.32 10.20
CA PHE A 99 -0.97 7.32 11.29
C PHE A 99 -2.32 7.19 12.03
N LYS A 100 -3.28 8.13 11.89
CA LYS A 100 -4.57 8.08 12.64
C LYS A 100 -5.65 7.19 12.00
N SER A 101 -5.31 6.29 11.08
CA SER A 101 -6.22 5.19 10.70
C SER A 101 -6.06 3.94 11.58
N ARG A 102 -5.24 3.98 12.64
CA ARG A 102 -5.26 2.97 13.72
C ARG A 102 -6.52 3.10 14.57
N VAL A 103 -7.66 2.68 14.04
CA VAL A 103 -8.65 1.96 14.86
C VAL A 103 -8.10 0.54 14.94
N ILE A 104 -7.34 0.22 15.99
CA ILE A 104 -7.01 -1.17 16.29
C ILE A 104 -8.32 -1.78 16.81
N PRO A 105 -9.00 -2.68 16.08
CA PRO A 105 -10.19 -3.32 16.62
C PRO A 105 -9.72 -4.23 17.75
N SER A 106 -10.17 -3.94 18.96
CA SER A 106 -9.82 -4.66 20.18
C SER A 106 -10.59 -5.97 20.26
N SER A 107 -10.10 -7.02 19.59
CA SER A 107 -10.22 -8.44 19.96
C SER A 107 -10.07 -9.34 18.72
N TRP A 108 -8.85 -9.56 18.24
CA TRP A 108 -8.61 -10.52 17.16
C TRP A 108 -8.18 -11.86 17.75
N GLN A 109 -9.11 -12.80 17.79
CA GLN A 109 -8.77 -14.22 17.75
C GLN A 109 -8.22 -14.51 16.36
N PHE A 110 -6.98 -14.98 16.31
CA PHE A 110 -6.23 -15.24 15.08
C PHE A 110 -6.58 -16.64 14.57
N THR A 111 -7.47 -16.69 13.59
CA THR A 111 -7.78 -17.90 12.82
C THR A 111 -7.71 -17.54 11.35
N LYS A 112 -7.09 -18.42 10.54
CA LYS A 112 -7.12 -18.35 9.07
C LYS A 112 -8.56 -18.07 8.63
N ILE A 113 -8.79 -16.92 7.98
CA ILE A 113 -10.15 -16.52 7.58
C ILE A 113 -10.42 -17.18 6.25
N GLU A 114 -10.96 -18.40 6.31
CA GLU A 114 -11.37 -19.15 5.13
C GLU A 114 -12.83 -18.82 4.78
N PRO A 115 -13.16 -18.50 3.51
CA PRO A 115 -14.53 -18.52 3.04
C PRO A 115 -15.08 -19.93 3.22
N THR A 116 -15.98 -20.09 4.19
CA THR A 116 -16.73 -21.32 4.33
C THR A 116 -17.72 -21.44 3.17
N GLU A 117 -18.05 -22.65 2.74
CA GLU A 117 -19.10 -22.88 1.73
C GLU A 117 -20.43 -22.20 2.14
N GLU A 118 -20.69 -22.11 3.45
CA GLU A 118 -21.85 -21.43 4.01
C GLU A 118 -21.86 -19.90 3.81
N ALA A 119 -20.70 -19.27 3.59
CA ALA A 119 -20.60 -17.84 3.32
C ALA A 119 -21.04 -17.47 1.90
N VAL A 120 -21.07 -18.45 0.99
CA VAL A 120 -21.47 -18.26 -0.41
C VAL A 120 -22.98 -18.12 -0.51
N GLU A 121 -23.42 -17.07 -1.19
CA GLU A 121 -24.83 -16.78 -1.45
C GLU A 121 -25.31 -17.46 -2.73
N LYS A 122 -24.51 -17.32 -3.80
CA LYS A 122 -24.83 -17.85 -5.13
C LYS A 122 -23.58 -17.91 -5.99
N ILE A 123 -23.65 -18.77 -7.01
CA ILE A 123 -22.68 -18.84 -8.10
C ILE A 123 -23.43 -18.57 -9.39
N MET A 124 -22.91 -17.65 -10.20
CA MET A 124 -23.47 -17.27 -11.50
C MET A 124 -22.50 -17.65 -12.60
N LEU A 125 -22.97 -18.37 -13.62
CA LEU A 125 -22.26 -18.54 -14.89
C LEU A 125 -22.73 -17.47 -15.86
N TYR A 126 -21.79 -16.80 -16.51
CA TYR A 126 -22.02 -15.87 -17.60
C TYR A 126 -21.37 -16.41 -18.85
N GLU A 127 -22.15 -16.56 -19.91
CA GLU A 127 -21.66 -17.07 -21.19
C GLU A 127 -22.54 -16.53 -22.32
N ASN A 128 -21.92 -15.94 -23.36
CA ASN A 128 -22.63 -15.40 -24.52
C ASN A 128 -23.77 -14.43 -24.15
N GLY A 129 -23.54 -13.57 -23.15
CA GLY A 129 -24.51 -12.60 -22.64
C GLY A 129 -25.67 -13.20 -21.84
N LYS A 130 -25.69 -14.52 -21.61
CA LYS A 130 -26.67 -15.22 -20.77
C LYS A 130 -26.14 -15.39 -19.35
N GLN A 131 -27.06 -15.47 -18.41
CA GLN A 131 -26.77 -15.69 -16.99
C GLN A 131 -27.48 -16.95 -16.53
N GLU A 132 -26.76 -17.83 -15.86
CA GLU A 132 -27.26 -19.06 -15.27
C GLU A 132 -26.88 -19.13 -13.79
N ILE A 133 -27.82 -19.48 -12.93
CA ILE A 133 -27.57 -19.69 -11.50
C ILE A 133 -27.22 -21.15 -11.29
N ILE A 134 -26.05 -21.43 -10.72
CA ILE A 134 -25.68 -22.79 -10.33
C ILE A 134 -26.30 -23.12 -8.97
N ASP A 135 -27.08 -24.21 -8.88
CA ASP A 135 -27.70 -24.65 -7.62
C ASP A 135 -26.63 -25.15 -6.65
N LEU A 136 -26.38 -24.39 -5.59
CA LEU A 136 -25.41 -24.72 -4.54
C LEU A 136 -25.69 -26.07 -3.84
N LYS A 137 -26.92 -26.59 -3.89
CA LYS A 137 -27.27 -27.87 -3.28
C LYS A 137 -26.99 -29.08 -4.17
N SER A 138 -26.83 -28.86 -5.47
CA SER A 138 -26.44 -29.90 -6.42
C SER A 138 -25.00 -30.37 -6.18
N GLU A 139 -24.64 -31.57 -6.63
CA GLU A 139 -23.26 -32.06 -6.53
C GLU A 139 -22.28 -31.16 -7.31
N GLU A 140 -22.71 -30.67 -8.47
CA GLU A 140 -21.97 -29.69 -9.28
C GLU A 140 -21.75 -28.39 -8.52
N GLY A 141 -22.80 -27.85 -7.90
CA GLY A 141 -22.74 -26.61 -7.13
C GLY A 141 -21.87 -26.70 -5.89
N LYS A 142 -21.89 -27.83 -5.15
CA LYS A 142 -20.97 -28.07 -4.03
C LYS A 142 -19.52 -28.13 -4.51
N GLY A 143 -19.26 -28.90 -5.58
CA GLY A 143 -17.93 -29.00 -6.19
C GLY A 143 -17.41 -27.64 -6.65
N MET A 144 -18.28 -26.83 -7.28
CA MET A 144 -17.94 -25.49 -7.74
C MET A 144 -17.65 -24.56 -6.55
N THR A 145 -18.50 -24.58 -5.52
CA THR A 145 -18.31 -23.78 -4.31
C THR A 145 -16.96 -24.07 -3.67
N SER A 146 -16.67 -25.35 -3.42
CA SER A 146 -15.41 -25.80 -2.83
C SER A 146 -14.18 -25.42 -3.67
N LEU A 147 -14.29 -25.57 -5.00
CA LEU A 147 -13.22 -25.22 -5.93
C LEU A 147 -12.92 -23.72 -5.92
N LEU A 148 -13.94 -22.88 -6.10
CA LEU A 148 -13.77 -21.44 -6.25
C LEU A 148 -13.30 -20.78 -4.94
N THR A 149 -13.85 -21.18 -3.78
CA THR A 149 -13.39 -20.66 -2.48
C THR A 149 -11.93 -21.05 -2.22
N ARG A 150 -11.55 -22.30 -2.53
CA ARG A 150 -10.15 -22.74 -2.47
C ARG A 150 -9.26 -21.91 -3.39
N LYS A 151 -9.68 -21.67 -4.63
CA LYS A 151 -8.86 -20.92 -5.60
C LYS A 151 -8.67 -19.46 -5.22
N LEU A 152 -9.63 -18.84 -4.52
CA LEU A 152 -9.42 -17.51 -3.93
C LEU A 152 -8.28 -17.48 -2.90
N HIS A 153 -8.08 -18.55 -2.13
CA HIS A 153 -6.93 -18.64 -1.21
C HIS A 153 -5.60 -18.81 -1.93
N GLU A 154 -5.60 -19.43 -3.10
CA GLU A 154 -4.39 -19.77 -3.83
C GLU A 154 -3.83 -18.58 -4.63
N VAL A 155 -4.60 -17.50 -4.79
CA VAL A 155 -4.10 -16.32 -5.53
C VAL A 155 -2.85 -15.75 -4.85
N ASN A 156 -1.86 -15.42 -5.66
CA ASN A 156 -0.54 -15.00 -5.18
C ASN A 156 0.13 -13.94 -6.06
N LEU A 157 -0.45 -13.65 -7.23
CA LEU A 157 0.05 -12.65 -8.17
C LEU A 157 -1.00 -11.56 -8.36
N GLN A 158 -0.64 -10.32 -8.03
CA GLN A 158 -1.48 -9.15 -8.29
C GLN A 158 -1.10 -8.51 -9.63
N ALA A 159 -2.06 -8.36 -10.54
CA ALA A 159 -1.88 -7.64 -11.78
C ALA A 159 -2.25 -6.16 -11.62
N ARG A 160 -1.60 -5.28 -12.40
CA ARG A 160 -1.91 -3.85 -12.44
C ARG A 160 -3.09 -3.59 -13.39
N CYS A 161 -4.29 -3.97 -12.96
CA CYS A 161 -5.52 -3.69 -13.70
C CYS A 161 -6.51 -2.98 -12.78
N VAL A 162 -7.19 -1.97 -13.31
CA VAL A 162 -8.27 -1.25 -12.63
C VAL A 162 -9.49 -1.36 -13.52
N PHE A 163 -10.57 -1.91 -12.98
CA PHE A 163 -11.82 -2.09 -13.71
C PHE A 163 -12.90 -1.19 -13.13
N SER A 164 -13.61 -0.50 -14.01
CA SER A 164 -14.87 0.17 -13.71
C SER A 164 -16.03 -0.81 -13.70
N GLU A 165 -17.17 -0.42 -13.14
CA GLU A 165 -18.40 -1.23 -13.24
C GLU A 165 -18.82 -1.50 -14.69
N GLN A 166 -18.49 -0.58 -15.61
CA GLN A 166 -18.79 -0.76 -17.03
C GLN A 166 -17.93 -1.87 -17.63
N ASP A 167 -16.64 -1.92 -17.30
CA ASP A 167 -15.73 -2.96 -17.77
C ASP A 167 -16.19 -4.33 -17.27
N ILE A 168 -16.59 -4.42 -16.00
CA ILE A 168 -17.14 -5.65 -15.41
C ILE A 168 -18.43 -6.09 -16.11
N ARG A 169 -19.30 -5.15 -16.49
CA ARG A 169 -20.51 -5.47 -17.28
C ARG A 169 -20.16 -5.99 -18.66
N GLU A 170 -19.15 -5.41 -19.33
CA GLU A 170 -18.72 -5.86 -20.66
C GLU A 170 -18.09 -7.25 -20.61
N ILE A 171 -17.23 -7.51 -19.63
CA ILE A 171 -16.65 -8.83 -19.33
C ILE A 171 -17.76 -9.86 -19.15
N LYS A 172 -18.72 -9.60 -18.25
CA LYS A 172 -19.87 -10.50 -18.02
C LYS A 172 -20.75 -10.72 -19.25
N GLN A 173 -20.73 -9.83 -20.24
CA GLN A 173 -21.53 -9.97 -21.46
C GLN A 173 -20.82 -10.76 -22.55
N ARG A 174 -19.49 -10.67 -22.62
CA ARG A 174 -18.71 -11.19 -23.76
C ARG A 174 -17.83 -12.36 -23.39
N ASP A 175 -17.23 -12.33 -22.22
CA ASP A 175 -16.36 -13.39 -21.73
C ASP A 175 -17.18 -14.52 -21.12
N ARG A 176 -16.54 -15.67 -20.99
CA ARG A 176 -17.09 -16.80 -20.24
C ARG A 176 -16.54 -16.72 -18.83
N VAL A 177 -17.40 -16.39 -17.87
CA VAL A 177 -16.98 -16.12 -16.49
C VAL A 177 -17.89 -16.78 -15.47
N VAL A 178 -17.30 -17.21 -14.36
CA VAL A 178 -18.04 -17.67 -13.19
C VAL A 178 -17.88 -16.66 -12.07
N GLU A 179 -18.98 -16.19 -11.50
CA GLU A 179 -18.98 -15.25 -10.40
C GLU A 179 -19.42 -15.95 -9.11
N LEU A 180 -18.54 -15.94 -8.11
CA LEU A 180 -18.83 -16.35 -6.75
C LEU A 180 -19.25 -15.14 -5.93
N ILE A 181 -20.43 -15.16 -5.31
CA ILE A 181 -20.98 -14.04 -4.54
C ILE A 181 -21.15 -14.45 -3.08
N PHE A 182 -20.65 -13.64 -2.15
CA PHE A 182 -20.78 -13.88 -0.72
C PHE A 182 -21.99 -13.15 -0.12
N LYS A 183 -22.64 -13.80 0.86
CA LYS A 183 -23.83 -13.26 1.57
C LYS A 183 -23.55 -11.89 2.19
N LYS A 184 -22.34 -11.72 2.70
CA LYS A 184 -21.77 -10.47 3.23
C LYS A 184 -20.32 -10.39 2.78
N PRO A 185 -19.74 -9.19 2.68
CA PRO A 185 -18.30 -9.06 2.47
C PRO A 185 -17.53 -9.85 3.54
N ILE A 186 -16.47 -10.52 3.11
CA ILE A 186 -15.59 -11.30 3.99
C ILE A 186 -14.13 -10.96 3.73
N ASP A 187 -13.29 -11.16 4.73
CA ASP A 187 -11.85 -11.09 4.57
C ASP A 187 -11.32 -12.46 4.11
N ILE A 188 -10.34 -12.48 3.22
CA ILE A 188 -9.78 -13.72 2.66
C ILE A 188 -8.27 -13.68 2.75
N THR A 189 -7.66 -14.60 3.49
CA THR A 189 -6.20 -14.78 3.48
C THR A 189 -5.76 -15.42 2.15
N ILE A 190 -4.77 -14.88 1.46
CA ILE A 190 -4.32 -15.38 0.16
C ILE A 190 -2.86 -15.84 0.18
N SER A 191 -2.47 -16.67 -0.79
CA SER A 191 -1.14 -17.29 -0.88
C SER A 191 -0.04 -16.35 -1.36
N GLN A 192 -0.19 -15.04 -1.12
CA GLN A 192 0.87 -14.05 -1.29
C GLN A 192 1.53 -13.78 0.06
N TRP A 193 2.74 -14.29 0.26
CA TRP A 193 3.52 -13.97 1.45
C TRP A 193 4.18 -12.59 1.31
N VAL A 194 4.21 -11.83 2.40
CA VAL A 194 4.73 -10.47 2.46
C VAL A 194 5.88 -10.39 3.47
N GLU A 195 7.01 -9.85 3.02
CA GLU A 195 8.20 -9.63 3.84
C GLU A 195 7.89 -8.74 5.05
N PRO A 196 8.41 -9.05 6.26
CA PRO A 196 8.13 -8.27 7.47
C PRO A 196 8.30 -6.75 7.32
N GLU A 197 9.29 -6.30 6.56
CA GLU A 197 9.60 -4.90 6.31
C GLU A 197 8.55 -4.20 5.42
N GLU A 198 7.77 -4.96 4.65
CA GLU A 198 6.75 -4.45 3.73
C GLU A 198 5.35 -4.46 4.33
N ARG A 199 5.12 -5.20 5.43
CA ARG A 199 3.80 -5.39 6.07
C ARG A 199 3.16 -4.11 6.62
N TYR A 200 3.92 -3.02 6.80
CA TYR A 200 3.42 -1.81 7.47
C TYR A 200 2.21 -1.14 6.77
N HIS A 201 1.96 -1.47 5.50
CA HIS A 201 0.85 -0.93 4.70
C HIS A 201 0.02 -2.02 4.01
N ILE A 202 0.30 -3.30 4.28
CA ILE A 202 -0.38 -4.44 3.67
C ILE A 202 -0.97 -5.26 4.81
N PHE A 203 -2.28 -5.47 4.78
CA PHE A 203 -2.94 -6.33 5.75
C PHE A 203 -2.47 -7.77 5.55
N THR A 204 -1.94 -8.37 6.61
CA THR A 204 -1.47 -9.76 6.61
C THR A 204 -1.97 -10.52 7.82
N ASP A 205 -2.06 -11.84 7.69
CA ASP A 205 -2.28 -12.74 8.81
C ASP A 205 -1.04 -12.86 9.71
N GLU A 206 -1.14 -13.72 10.74
CA GLU A 206 -0.06 -13.98 11.71
C GLU A 206 1.23 -14.52 11.08
N ARG A 207 1.14 -15.17 9.92
CA ARG A 207 2.26 -15.81 9.21
C ARG A 207 2.88 -14.87 8.18
N GLY A 208 2.22 -13.74 7.90
CA GLY A 208 2.64 -12.76 6.90
C GLY A 208 1.99 -12.95 5.53
N TYR A 209 0.95 -13.77 5.42
CA TYR A 209 0.17 -13.88 4.17
C TYR A 209 -0.80 -12.73 4.05
N ARG A 210 -0.91 -12.15 2.86
CA ARG A 210 -1.79 -11.02 2.59
C ARG A 210 -3.26 -11.40 2.81
N ILE A 211 -4.04 -10.43 3.29
CA ILE A 211 -5.49 -10.52 3.43
C ILE A 211 -6.13 -9.59 2.40
N LEU A 212 -7.08 -10.13 1.64
CA LEU A 212 -8.02 -9.36 0.83
C LEU A 212 -9.20 -8.98 1.70
N GLU A 213 -9.34 -7.69 2.00
CA GLU A 213 -10.39 -7.20 2.90
C GLU A 213 -11.71 -6.95 2.17
N ASN A 214 -12.84 -7.12 2.86
CA ASN A 214 -14.18 -6.76 2.38
C ASN A 214 -14.54 -7.34 1.00
N VAL A 215 -14.13 -8.58 0.71
CA VAL A 215 -14.42 -9.25 -0.55
C VAL A 215 -15.90 -9.57 -0.65
N LYS A 216 -16.57 -8.97 -1.63
CA LYS A 216 -18.00 -9.14 -1.92
C LYS A 216 -18.25 -10.26 -2.93
N ASN A 217 -17.40 -10.36 -3.94
CA ASN A 217 -17.48 -11.35 -5.00
C ASN A 217 -16.11 -11.61 -5.65
N GLY A 218 -16.00 -12.75 -6.33
CA GLY A 218 -14.87 -13.07 -7.20
C GLY A 218 -15.38 -13.46 -8.59
N LEU A 219 -14.90 -12.80 -9.64
CA LEU A 219 -15.15 -13.16 -11.04
C LEU A 219 -13.97 -13.97 -11.56
N PHE A 220 -14.21 -15.23 -11.90
CA PHE A 220 -13.24 -16.17 -12.45
C PHE A 220 -13.37 -16.17 -13.97
N ILE A 221 -12.32 -15.72 -14.66
CA ILE A 221 -12.33 -15.60 -16.12
C ILE A 221 -11.90 -16.94 -16.73
N LEU A 222 -12.85 -17.64 -17.35
CA LEU A 222 -12.60 -18.94 -17.99
C LEU A 222 -12.11 -18.77 -19.43
N GLU A 223 -12.75 -17.88 -20.19
CA GLU A 223 -12.39 -17.55 -21.57
C GLU A 223 -12.49 -16.04 -21.76
N ASP A 224 -11.41 -15.43 -22.20
CA ASP A 224 -11.30 -13.99 -22.51
C ASP A 224 -11.55 -13.78 -24.01
N ASN A 225 -12.79 -13.44 -24.33
CA ASN A 225 -13.24 -13.19 -25.69
C ASN A 225 -13.00 -11.73 -26.12
N LEU A 226 -12.75 -10.84 -25.15
CA LEU A 226 -12.34 -9.46 -25.40
C LEU A 226 -10.89 -9.35 -25.88
N GLY A 227 -10.04 -10.29 -25.49
CA GLY A 227 -8.62 -10.32 -25.86
C GLY A 227 -7.74 -9.42 -25.01
N ASP A 228 -8.18 -9.12 -23.78
CA ASP A 228 -7.46 -8.25 -22.83
C ASP A 228 -6.34 -8.99 -22.07
N GLY A 229 -6.16 -10.28 -22.33
CA GLY A 229 -5.20 -11.16 -21.66
C GLY A 229 -5.67 -11.62 -20.28
N LEU A 230 -6.99 -11.65 -20.05
CA LEU A 230 -7.61 -11.92 -18.74
C LEU A 230 -7.91 -13.40 -18.48
N GLU A 231 -7.72 -14.28 -19.46
CA GLU A 231 -7.88 -15.72 -19.26
C GLU A 231 -7.08 -16.19 -18.03
N ALA A 232 -7.72 -16.98 -17.16
CA ALA A 232 -7.18 -17.45 -15.88
C ALA A 232 -6.94 -16.40 -14.78
N HIS A 233 -7.40 -15.16 -14.98
CA HIS A 233 -7.43 -14.16 -13.92
C HIS A 233 -8.71 -14.30 -13.08
N ILE A 234 -8.61 -13.77 -11.87
CA ILE A 234 -9.67 -13.67 -10.89
C ILE A 234 -9.81 -12.20 -10.51
N LEU A 235 -10.93 -11.59 -10.86
CA LEU A 235 -11.24 -10.22 -10.47
C LEU A 235 -11.95 -10.25 -9.12
N VAL A 236 -11.29 -9.73 -8.10
CA VAL A 236 -11.82 -9.70 -6.72
C VAL A 236 -12.50 -8.36 -6.50
N GLY A 237 -13.81 -8.39 -6.25
CA GLY A 237 -14.61 -7.21 -5.96
C GLY A 237 -14.64 -6.93 -4.46
N HIS A 238 -14.20 -5.74 -4.07
CA HIS A 238 -14.15 -5.25 -2.70
C HIS A 238 -15.24 -4.23 -2.46
N GLU A 239 -15.98 -4.34 -1.36
CA GLU A 239 -16.97 -3.33 -0.96
C GLU A 239 -16.26 -2.14 -0.29
N ILE A 240 -16.42 -0.95 -0.87
CA ILE A 240 -15.87 0.32 -0.40
C ILE A 240 -16.97 1.39 -0.51
N GLU A 241 -17.41 1.95 0.62
CA GLU A 241 -18.43 3.02 0.65
C GLU A 241 -19.67 2.68 -0.21
N GLU A 242 -20.22 1.47 -0.05
CA GLU A 242 -21.39 0.97 -0.80
C GLU A 242 -21.18 0.74 -2.31
N ARG A 243 -19.95 0.85 -2.80
CA ARG A 243 -19.56 0.52 -4.19
C ARG A 243 -18.64 -0.69 -4.22
N VAL A 244 -18.56 -1.35 -5.37
CA VAL A 244 -17.65 -2.48 -5.57
C VAL A 244 -16.48 -2.04 -6.45
N GLY A 245 -15.27 -2.03 -5.88
CA GLY A 245 -14.02 -1.82 -6.61
C GLY A 245 -13.36 -3.16 -6.92
N TYR A 246 -12.85 -3.34 -8.14
CA TYR A 246 -12.26 -4.61 -8.56
C TYR A 246 -10.73 -4.56 -8.62
N THR A 247 -10.09 -5.58 -8.08
CA THR A 247 -8.65 -5.82 -8.22
C THR A 247 -8.40 -7.10 -9.01
N CYS A 248 -7.30 -7.15 -9.75
CA CYS A 248 -6.99 -8.26 -10.65
C CYS A 248 -5.91 -9.17 -10.04
N TRP A 249 -6.24 -10.45 -9.96
CA TRP A 249 -5.41 -11.46 -9.35
C TRP A 249 -5.25 -12.67 -10.27
N ALA A 250 -4.18 -13.42 -10.04
CA ALA A 250 -3.99 -14.73 -10.66
C ALA A 250 -3.25 -15.67 -9.71
N ILE A 251 -3.27 -16.95 -10.06
CA ILE A 251 -2.46 -17.98 -9.41
C ILE A 251 -1.24 -18.19 -10.30
N ASN A 252 -0.07 -17.86 -9.78
CA ASN A 252 1.20 -18.06 -10.44
C ASN A 252 1.84 -19.35 -9.93
N ILE A 253 2.27 -20.22 -10.85
CA ILE A 253 2.92 -21.52 -10.56
C ILE A 253 4.43 -21.49 -10.69
N LYS A 254 5.02 -20.37 -11.12
CA LYS A 254 6.46 -20.19 -11.25
C LYS A 254 7.00 -19.10 -10.33
N GLU A 255 8.30 -19.14 -10.08
CA GLU A 255 9.00 -18.13 -9.28
C GLU A 255 8.98 -16.74 -9.94
N GLU A 256 9.20 -15.72 -9.12
CA GLU A 256 9.19 -14.31 -9.53
C GLU A 256 10.15 -14.03 -10.70
N GLY A 257 9.65 -13.36 -11.75
CA GLY A 257 10.41 -12.95 -12.93
C GLY A 257 10.05 -13.70 -14.23
N LYS A 258 9.39 -14.86 -14.15
CA LYS A 258 8.77 -15.55 -15.30
C LYS A 258 7.40 -16.12 -14.91
N PRO A 259 6.42 -15.25 -14.63
CA PRO A 259 5.12 -15.69 -14.17
C PRO A 259 4.46 -16.59 -15.21
N GLU A 260 3.93 -17.73 -14.76
CA GLU A 260 3.11 -18.62 -15.55
C GLU A 260 1.82 -18.85 -14.77
N LEU A 261 0.69 -18.55 -15.39
CA LEU A 261 -0.60 -18.62 -14.73
C LEU A 261 -1.09 -20.07 -14.67
N ASP A 262 -1.59 -20.49 -13.51
CA ASP A 262 -2.31 -21.74 -13.38
C ASP A 262 -3.62 -21.66 -14.17
N LYS A 263 -3.69 -22.41 -15.28
CA LYS A 263 -4.93 -22.60 -16.05
C LYS A 263 -5.65 -23.91 -15.70
N SER A 264 -5.08 -24.75 -14.84
CA SER A 264 -5.61 -26.10 -14.57
C SER A 264 -6.99 -26.06 -13.92
N TRP A 265 -7.27 -25.04 -13.12
CA TRP A 265 -8.56 -24.87 -12.46
C TRP A 265 -9.70 -24.57 -13.43
N ILE A 266 -9.43 -23.97 -14.60
CA ILE A 266 -10.43 -23.77 -15.65
C ILE A 266 -10.94 -25.12 -16.17
N ASN A 267 -10.04 -26.09 -16.34
CA ASN A 267 -10.42 -27.44 -16.74
C ASN A 267 -11.27 -28.14 -15.67
N GLU A 268 -10.99 -27.90 -14.40
CA GLU A 268 -11.76 -28.45 -13.29
C GLU A 268 -13.17 -27.85 -13.23
N VAL A 269 -13.30 -26.54 -13.41
CA VAL A 269 -14.59 -25.83 -13.58
C VAL A 269 -15.37 -26.42 -14.76
N ASN A 270 -14.73 -26.56 -15.93
CA ASN A 270 -15.35 -27.15 -17.11
C ASN A 270 -15.81 -28.60 -16.92
N ARG A 271 -15.15 -29.37 -16.06
CA ARG A 271 -15.57 -30.74 -15.73
C ARG A 271 -16.80 -30.75 -14.81
N LEU A 272 -16.92 -29.78 -13.91
CA LEU A 272 -18.04 -29.67 -12.97
C LEU A 272 -19.32 -29.15 -13.63
N MET A 273 -19.25 -28.55 -14.81
CA MET A 273 -20.40 -28.06 -15.58
C MET A 273 -20.88 -29.04 -16.67
N LYS A 274 -20.34 -30.26 -16.72
CA LYS A 274 -20.68 -31.30 -17.70
C LYS A 274 -21.52 -32.39 -17.07
#